data_AF-A0A8S8ZC65-F1
#
_entry.id   AF-A0A8S8ZC65-F1
#
_cell.length_a   1.000
_cell.length_b   1.000
_cell.length_c   1.000
_cell.angle_alpha   90.00
_cell.angle_beta   90.00
_cell.angle_gamma   90.00
#
_symmetry.space_group_name_H-M   'P 1'
#
loop_
_entity.id
_entity.type
_entity.pdbx_description
1 polymer ?
#
loop_
_entity_poly.entity_id
_entity_poly.type
_entity_poly.pdbx_seq_one_letter_code
_entity_poly.pdbx_strand_id
1 'polypeptide(L)' 'MPELHEFFHYRSVDVTSIKQLVDRWYPDMPRATKPAGHRALDDIRGSIAELQYYRENVFRELP' A
#
# COMPACT_ATOMS: atom_id res chain seq x y z
N MET A 1 10.97 -0.52 18.53
CA MET A 1 11.55 -1.73 17.94
C MET A 1 12.95 -1.40 17.40
N PRO A 2 13.97 -1.23 18.27
CA PRO A 2 15.32 -0.83 17.84
C PRO A 2 15.97 -1.89 16.93
N GLU A 3 15.83 -3.17 17.28
CA GLU A 3 16.41 -4.29 16.53
C GLU A 3 15.87 -4.37 15.09
N LEU A 4 14.58 -4.13 14.88
CA LEU A 4 14.00 -4.08 13.52
C LEU A 4 14.50 -2.87 12.73
N HIS A 5 14.68 -1.73 13.38
CA HIS A 5 15.16 -0.52 12.72
C HIS A 5 16.61 -0.68 12.22
N GLU A 6 17.43 -1.43 12.96
CA GLU A 6 18.79 -1.77 12.56
C GLU A 6 18.82 -2.84 11.46
N PHE A 7 17.88 -3.80 11.51
CA PHE A 7 17.80 -4.88 10.52
C PHE A 7 17.28 -4.43 9.15
N PHE A 8 16.30 -3.53 9.10
CA PHE A 8 15.73 -3.02 7.86
C PHE A 8 16.47 -1.79 7.33
N HIS A 9 16.35 -1.54 6.02
CA HIS A 9 16.80 -0.28 5.45
C HIS A 9 16.00 0.90 6.03
N TYR A 10 16.61 2.08 6.14
CA TYR A 10 15.98 3.27 6.75
C TYR A 10 14.73 3.77 6.00
N ARG A 11 14.54 3.37 4.73
CA ARG A 11 13.39 3.77 3.92
C ARG A 11 12.22 2.83 4.17
N SER A 12 11.04 3.43 4.33
CA SER A 12 9.78 2.72 4.41
C SER A 12 8.89 3.07 3.22
N VAL A 13 8.08 2.11 2.81
CA VAL A 13 7.00 2.31 1.83
C VAL A 13 5.69 2.04 2.56
N ASP A 14 4.99 3.11 2.93
CA ASP A 14 3.69 3.02 3.58
C ASP A 14 2.56 3.11 2.54
N VAL A 15 1.87 1.98 2.35
CA VAL A 15 0.72 1.86 1.43
C VAL A 15 -0.43 2.76 1.88
N THR A 16 -0.59 3.01 3.18
CA THR A 16 -1.65 3.87 3.71
C THR A 16 -1.44 5.32 3.31
N SER A 17 -0.19 5.78 3.31
CA SER A 17 0.15 7.12 2.81
C SER A 17 -0.31 7.29 1.34
N ILE A 18 -0.06 6.29 0.48
CA ILE A 18 -0.51 6.31 -0.92
C ILE A 18 -2.04 6.33 -0.99
N LYS A 19 -2.72 5.46 -0.23
CA LYS A 19 -4.18 5.45 -0.15
C LYS A 19 -4.75 6.81 0.20
N GLN A 20 -4.20 7.48 1.21
CA GLN A 20 -4.69 8.79 1.66
C GLN A 20 -4.50 9.87 0.58
N LEU A 21 -3.45 9.78 -0.23
CA LEU A 21 -3.25 10.67 -1.39
C LEU A 21 -4.27 10.36 -2.48
N VAL A 22 -4.45 9.08 -2.82
CA VAL A 22 -5.39 8.65 -3.86
C VAL A 22 -6.83 9.05 -3.51
N ASP A 23 -7.28 8.78 -2.29
CA ASP A 23 -8.62 9.14 -1.80
C ASP A 23 -8.90 10.66 -1.90
N ARG A 24 -7.86 11.52 -1.79
CA ARG A 24 -7.98 12.98 -1.85
C ARG A 24 -7.83 13.55 -3.25
N TRP A 25 -6.92 13.00 -4.05
CA TRP A 25 -6.59 13.51 -5.37
C TRP A 25 -7.49 12.90 -6.46
N TYR A 26 -8.05 11.72 -6.21
CA TYR A 26 -8.92 10.98 -7.13
C TYR A 26 -10.18 10.49 -6.41
N PRO A 27 -11.06 11.39 -5.94
CA PRO A 27 -12.21 11.02 -5.10
C PRO A 27 -13.22 10.10 -5.79
N ASP A 28 -13.28 10.12 -7.12
CA ASP A 28 -14.20 9.29 -7.93
C ASP A 28 -13.60 7.93 -8.33
N MET A 29 -12.35 7.67 -7.96
CA MET A 29 -11.68 6.41 -8.29
C MET A 29 -12.21 5.27 -7.40
N PRO A 30 -12.42 4.05 -7.95
CA PRO A 30 -12.76 2.90 -7.14
C PRO A 30 -11.71 2.63 -6.05
N ARG A 31 -12.16 2.33 -4.84
CA ARG A 31 -11.25 1.96 -3.75
C ARG A 31 -10.65 0.58 -4.00
N ALA A 32 -9.38 0.42 -3.63
CA ALA A 32 -8.72 -0.87 -3.62
C ALA A 32 -9.46 -1.84 -2.69
N THR A 33 -9.78 -3.04 -3.20
CA THR A 33 -10.40 -4.10 -2.39
C THR A 33 -9.32 -4.81 -1.59
N LYS A 34 -9.35 -4.68 -0.26
CA LYS A 34 -8.45 -5.41 0.63
C LYS A 34 -9.14 -6.69 1.13
N PRO A 35 -8.56 -7.89 0.90
CA PRO A 35 -9.06 -9.09 1.54
C PRO A 35 -8.98 -8.92 3.07
N ALA A 36 -10.13 -9.01 3.74
CA ALA A 36 -10.21 -8.90 5.19
C ALA A 36 -10.06 -10.31 5.81
N GLY A 37 -8.93 -10.55 6.47
CA GLY A 37 -8.69 -11.73 7.29
C GLY A 37 -8.18 -11.33 8.66
N HIS A 38 -8.35 -12.18 9.68
CA HIS A 38 -7.89 -11.91 11.04
C HIS A 38 -6.48 -12.43 11.33
N ARG A 39 -5.66 -12.65 10.29
CA ARG A 39 -4.29 -13.16 10.41
C ARG A 39 -3.32 -12.14 9.84
N ALA A 40 -2.17 -12.00 10.50
CA ALA A 40 -1.10 -11.11 10.06
C ALA A 40 -0.67 -11.37 8.60
N LEU A 41 -0.65 -12.63 8.16
CA LEU A 41 -0.32 -12.97 6.77
C LEU A 41 -1.38 -12.46 5.77
N ASP A 42 -2.65 -12.48 6.15
CA ASP A 42 -3.75 -12.00 5.32
C ASP A 42 -3.69 -10.47 5.22
N ASP A 43 -3.33 -9.77 6.30
CA ASP A 43 -3.11 -8.32 6.30
C ASP A 43 -1.93 -7.89 5.42
N ILE A 44 -0.82 -8.64 5.45
CA ILE A 44 0.35 -8.38 4.60
C ILE A 44 -0.03 -8.58 3.13
N ARG A 45 -0.69 -9.70 2.79
CA ARG A 45 -1.16 -9.98 1.43
C ARG A 45 -2.12 -8.91 0.93
N GLY A 46 -3.03 -8.45 1.78
CA GLY A 46 -3.95 -7.37 1.44
C GLY A 46 -3.25 -6.05 1.17
N SER A 47 -2.20 -5.72 1.93
CA SER A 47 -1.42 -4.50 1.71
C SER A 47 -0.58 -4.56 0.42
N ILE A 48 -0.07 -5.74 0.07
CA ILE A 48 0.63 -5.96 -1.21
C ILE A 48 -0.34 -5.80 -2.40
N ALA A 49 -1.52 -6.42 -2.33
CA ALA A 49 -2.54 -6.31 -3.37
C ALA A 49 -3.02 -4.86 -3.57
N GLU A 50 -3.19 -4.11 -2.47
CA GLU A 50 -3.54 -2.69 -2.51
C GLU A 50 -2.46 -1.84 -3.21
N LEU A 51 -1.18 -2.11 -2.93
CA LEU A 51 -0.09 -1.42 -3.63
C LEU A 51 0.00 -1.78 -5.12
N GLN A 52 -0.27 -3.04 -5.48
CA GLN A 52 -0.36 -3.47 -6.88
C GLN A 52 -1.47 -2.70 -7.61
N TYR A 53 -2.65 -2.57 -7.00
CA TYR A 53 -3.75 -1.79 -7.57
C TYR A 53 -3.34 -0.33 -7.85
N TYR A 54 -2.68 0.33 -6.89
CA TYR A 54 -2.21 1.71 -7.12
C TYR A 54 -1.12 1.79 -8.19
N ARG A 55 -0.23 0.79 -8.27
CA ARG A 55 0.78 0.72 -9.33
C ARG A 55 0.16 0.65 -10.72
N GLU A 56 -0.90 -0.13 -10.90
CA GLU A 56 -1.54 -0.33 -12.20
C GLU A 56 -2.43 0.84 -12.62
N ASN A 57 -3.07 1.51 -11.65
CA ASN A 57 -4.15 2.46 -11.96
C ASN A 57 -3.80 3.94 -11.65
N VAL A 58 -2.80 4.21 -10.82
CA VAL A 58 -2.46 5.58 -10.38
C VAL A 58 -1.08 6.00 -10.86
N PHE A 59 -0.08 5.14 -10.69
CA PHE A 59 1.28 5.48 -11.10
C PHE A 59 1.45 5.29 -12.61
N ARG A 60 2.05 6.28 -13.28
CA ARG A 60 2.34 6.19 -14.73
C ARG A 60 3.44 5.18 -14.98
N GLU A 61 3.26 4.32 -15.97
CA GLU A 61 4.41 3.66 -16.59
C GLU A 61 5.24 4.72 -17.32
N LEU A 62 6.55 4.70 -17.09
CA LEU A 62 7.46 5.56 -17.82
C LEU A 62 7.43 5.15 -19.30
N PRO A 63 7.49 6.12 -20.24
CA PRO A 63 7.51 5.83 -21.68
C PRO A 63 8.72 4.99 -22.09
#